data_AF-A0A936CQW2-F1
#
_entry.id   AF-A0A936CQW2-F1
#
_cell.length_a   1.000
_cell.length_b   1.000
_cell.length_c   1.000
_cell.angle_alpha   90.00
_cell.angle_beta   90.00
_cell.angle_gamma   90.00
#
_symmetry.space_group_name_H-M   'P 1'
#
loop_
_entity.id
_entity.type
_entity.pdbx_description
1 polymer ?
#
loop_
_entity_poly.entity_id
_entity_poly.type
_entity_poly.pdbx_seq_one_letter_code
_entity_poly.pdbx_strand_id
1 'polypeptide(L)'
;MRDIHGPQEIPAHFIISDSIVTDVLTGLEWQRFGTSDFMEWEEALRRAENLVLQGHTDWRLPNIKELESINDEDRLQPSVQEYYFPEVGMNKYWSSTSLPNQTNEGWFMQTEFGVISHESKATKNKILCVRGGINPILQNGNIAENVPLQVLSNVFSQFIRTTFRNNNIDFHLIDSRGINIYRGKNIDAQDFSSLSSGVYYLITAGDQNKSFKLIKI
;
A
#
# COMPACT_ATOMS: atom_id res chain seq x y z
N MET A 1 14.92 34.80 4.97
CA MET A 1 14.22 34.72 3.68
C MET A 1 12.94 33.95 3.96
N ARG A 2 11.79 34.65 4.03
CA ARG A 2 10.48 33.99 4.26
C ARG A 2 10.03 33.39 2.94
N ASP A 3 9.54 32.17 2.99
CA ASP A 3 9.00 31.45 1.84
C ASP A 3 7.95 32.30 1.12
N ILE A 4 8.11 32.47 -0.21
CA ILE A 4 7.37 33.44 -1.04
C ILE A 4 6.11 32.78 -1.65
N HIS A 5 5.93 31.47 -1.46
CA HIS A 5 4.75 30.77 -1.91
C HIS A 5 3.76 30.63 -0.76
N GLY A 6 2.58 31.23 -0.92
CA GLY A 6 1.44 30.97 -0.03
C GLY A 6 1.08 29.47 -0.05
N PRO A 7 0.32 28.97 0.95
CA PRO A 7 -0.14 27.59 0.97
C PRO A 7 -0.81 27.25 -0.35
N GLN A 8 -0.44 26.11 -0.95
CA GLN A 8 -1.09 25.64 -2.16
C GLN A 8 -2.54 25.29 -1.84
N GLU A 9 -3.50 25.98 -2.47
CA GLU A 9 -4.90 25.58 -2.42
C GLU A 9 -5.07 24.29 -3.22
N ILE A 10 -5.52 23.24 -2.54
CA ILE A 10 -5.87 21.96 -3.18
C ILE A 10 -7.39 21.99 -3.31
N PRO A 11 -7.94 22.18 -4.53
CA PRO A 11 -9.37 22.45 -4.72
C PRO A 11 -10.27 21.27 -4.35
N ALA A 12 -9.74 20.04 -4.32
CA ALA A 12 -10.40 18.84 -3.79
C ALA A 12 -9.36 17.79 -3.39
N HIS A 13 -9.59 17.10 -2.25
CA HIS A 13 -8.76 15.96 -1.80
C HIS A 13 -8.84 14.80 -2.80
N PHE A 14 -10.05 14.49 -3.30
CA PHE A 14 -10.28 13.42 -4.25
C PHE A 14 -10.78 13.94 -5.61
N ILE A 15 -10.30 13.33 -6.69
CA ILE A 15 -10.75 13.58 -8.07
C ILE A 15 -11.28 12.28 -8.66
N ILE A 16 -12.38 12.37 -9.40
CA ILE A 16 -13.04 11.21 -10.01
C ILE A 16 -12.70 11.16 -11.50
N SER A 17 -12.29 9.99 -11.97
CA SER A 17 -12.17 9.66 -13.40
C SER A 17 -12.80 8.28 -13.64
N ASP A 18 -14.00 8.25 -14.20
CA ASP A 18 -14.79 7.04 -14.44
C ASP A 18 -14.94 6.14 -13.18
N SER A 19 -14.23 5.01 -13.19
CA SER A 19 -14.21 3.99 -12.12
C SER A 19 -13.05 4.15 -11.15
N ILE A 20 -12.31 5.25 -11.22
CA ILE A 20 -11.12 5.55 -10.40
C ILE A 20 -11.36 6.83 -9.58
N VAL A 21 -10.93 6.79 -8.32
CA VAL A 21 -10.83 7.96 -7.44
C VAL A 21 -9.36 8.23 -7.14
N THR A 22 -8.84 9.37 -7.59
CA THR A 22 -7.47 9.80 -7.32
C THR A 22 -7.44 10.65 -6.07
N ASP A 23 -6.69 10.23 -5.06
CA ASP A 23 -6.29 11.04 -3.92
C ASP A 23 -5.13 11.95 -4.34
N VAL A 24 -5.39 13.26 -4.40
CA VAL A 24 -4.41 14.26 -4.85
C VAL A 24 -3.30 14.48 -3.82
N LEU A 25 -3.55 14.19 -2.53
CA LEU A 25 -2.58 14.37 -1.45
C LEU A 25 -1.55 13.25 -1.42
N THR A 26 -2.03 12.00 -1.59
CA THR A 26 -1.18 10.81 -1.50
C THR A 26 -0.76 10.28 -2.85
N GLY A 27 -1.41 10.72 -3.94
CA GLY A 27 -1.24 10.17 -5.28
C GLY A 27 -1.72 8.73 -5.42
N LEU A 28 -2.46 8.22 -4.44
CA LEU A 28 -3.12 6.92 -4.50
C LEU A 28 -4.30 7.01 -5.44
N GLU A 29 -4.53 5.96 -6.21
CA GLU A 29 -5.75 5.82 -6.98
C GLU A 29 -6.52 4.62 -6.44
N TRP A 30 -7.81 4.84 -6.19
CA TRP A 30 -8.70 3.90 -5.57
C TRP A 30 -9.72 3.39 -6.57
N GLN A 31 -10.16 2.16 -6.39
CA GLN A 31 -11.41 1.71 -7.00
C GLN A 31 -12.54 2.63 -6.53
N ARG A 32 -13.33 3.15 -7.47
CA ARG A 32 -14.54 3.90 -7.13
C ARG A 32 -15.66 2.97 -6.64
N PHE A 33 -15.81 1.86 -7.35
CA PHE A 33 -16.83 0.84 -7.10
C PHE A 33 -16.14 -0.34 -6.42
N GLY A 34 -16.37 -0.49 -5.12
CA GLY A 34 -15.81 -1.59 -4.33
C GLY A 34 -16.40 -2.94 -4.75
N THR A 35 -15.81 -4.04 -4.28
CA THR A 35 -16.37 -5.36 -4.61
C THR A 35 -17.64 -5.66 -3.82
N SER A 36 -18.62 -6.30 -4.46
CA SER A 36 -19.81 -6.83 -3.77
C SER A 36 -19.50 -8.01 -2.86
N ASP A 37 -18.45 -8.76 -3.18
CA ASP A 37 -18.16 -10.05 -2.59
C ASP A 37 -17.44 -9.94 -1.24
N PHE A 38 -17.79 -10.84 -0.34
CA PHE A 38 -17.09 -11.06 0.93
C PHE A 38 -16.09 -12.19 0.75
N MET A 39 -14.84 -11.96 1.15
CA MET A 39 -13.77 -12.92 0.95
C MET A 39 -12.82 -12.98 2.14
N GLU A 40 -12.20 -14.14 2.29
CA GLU A 40 -11.14 -14.37 3.27
C GLU A 40 -9.91 -13.54 2.91
N TRP A 41 -9.05 -13.28 3.90
CA TRP A 41 -7.95 -12.33 3.73
C TRP A 41 -6.95 -12.74 2.65
N GLU A 42 -6.65 -14.03 2.52
CA GLU A 42 -5.76 -14.53 1.47
C GLU A 42 -6.39 -14.40 0.08
N GLU A 43 -7.71 -14.65 -0.01
CA GLU A 43 -8.45 -14.44 -1.25
C GLU A 43 -8.53 -12.95 -1.61
N ALA A 44 -8.66 -12.06 -0.63
CA ALA A 44 -8.62 -10.61 -0.81
C ALA A 44 -7.33 -10.13 -1.46
N LEU A 45 -6.18 -10.61 -0.97
CA LEU A 45 -4.88 -10.30 -1.56
C LEU A 45 -4.82 -10.76 -3.02
N ARG A 46 -5.15 -12.03 -3.27
CA ARG A 46 -5.12 -12.60 -4.61
C ARG A 46 -6.07 -11.89 -5.56
N ARG A 47 -7.27 -11.52 -5.08
CA ARG A 47 -8.28 -10.84 -5.88
C ARG A 47 -7.83 -9.44 -6.28
N ALA A 48 -7.20 -8.71 -5.36
CA ALA A 48 -6.64 -7.39 -5.64
C ALA A 48 -5.50 -7.44 -6.66
N GLU A 49 -4.57 -8.40 -6.52
CA GLU A 49 -3.43 -8.57 -7.43
C GLU A 49 -3.82 -8.97 -8.85
N ASN A 50 -4.94 -9.69 -9.01
CA ASN A 50 -5.46 -10.11 -10.31
C ASN A 50 -6.47 -9.13 -10.91
N LEU A 51 -6.71 -7.99 -10.26
CA LEU A 51 -7.66 -7.01 -10.76
C LEU A 51 -7.09 -6.28 -11.99
N VAL A 52 -7.89 -6.27 -13.06
CA VAL A 52 -7.69 -5.38 -14.20
C VAL A 52 -8.84 -4.39 -14.25
N LEU A 53 -8.53 -3.11 -14.09
CA LEU A 53 -9.52 -2.02 -14.09
C LEU A 53 -8.97 -0.83 -14.86
N GLN A 54 -9.74 -0.30 -15.82
CA GLN A 54 -9.36 0.83 -16.67
C GLN A 54 -7.98 0.64 -17.35
N GLY A 55 -7.65 -0.60 -17.74
CA GLY A 55 -6.36 -0.93 -18.37
C GLY A 55 -5.18 -1.07 -17.41
N HIS A 56 -5.39 -0.86 -16.11
CA HIS A 56 -4.35 -1.00 -15.08
C HIS A 56 -4.39 -2.38 -14.42
N THR A 57 -3.20 -2.92 -14.11
CA THR A 57 -3.01 -4.27 -13.54
C THR A 57 -2.20 -4.29 -12.25
N ASP A 58 -1.68 -3.15 -11.80
CA ASP A 58 -0.88 -2.95 -10.58
C ASP A 58 -1.75 -2.54 -9.38
N TRP A 59 -2.94 -3.13 -9.29
CA TRP A 59 -3.83 -2.97 -8.15
C TRP A 59 -3.41 -3.88 -6.99
N ARG A 60 -3.63 -3.41 -5.77
CA ARG A 60 -3.29 -4.12 -4.54
C ARG A 60 -4.30 -3.82 -3.44
N LEU A 61 -4.27 -4.65 -2.40
CA LEU A 61 -5.01 -4.38 -1.18
C LEU A 61 -4.29 -3.27 -0.39
N PRO A 62 -4.99 -2.21 0.05
CA PRO A 62 -4.40 -1.10 0.79
C PRO A 62 -3.85 -1.60 2.13
N ASN A 63 -2.78 -0.98 2.62
CA ASN A 63 -2.39 -1.18 4.02
C ASN A 63 -3.38 -0.44 4.94
N ILE A 64 -3.34 -0.72 6.24
CA ILE A 64 -4.37 -0.19 7.15
C ILE A 64 -4.36 1.34 7.24
N LYS A 65 -3.21 2.00 7.09
CA LYS A 65 -3.09 3.46 7.11
C LYS A 65 -3.61 4.12 5.84
N GLU A 66 -3.42 3.47 4.70
CA GLU A 66 -4.03 3.93 3.45
C GLU A 66 -5.54 3.79 3.53
N LEU A 67 -6.04 2.67 4.08
CA LEU A 67 -7.47 2.47 4.25
C LEU A 67 -8.08 3.47 5.25
N GLU A 68 -7.34 3.81 6.30
CA GLU A 68 -7.71 4.88 7.24
C GLU A 68 -7.75 6.26 6.58
N SER A 69 -6.91 6.54 5.57
CA SER A 69 -6.82 7.87 4.97
C SER A 69 -8.06 8.27 4.14
N ILE A 70 -8.94 7.33 3.83
CA ILE A 70 -10.24 7.62 3.19
C ILE A 70 -11.37 7.82 4.20
N ASN A 71 -11.09 7.61 5.49
CA ASN A 71 -12.04 7.85 6.57
C ASN A 71 -12.25 9.34 6.80
N ASP A 72 -13.50 9.72 7.03
CA ASP A 72 -13.96 11.06 7.34
C ASP A 72 -14.54 11.04 8.76
N GLU A 73 -13.78 11.60 9.72
CA GLU A 73 -14.12 11.56 11.15
C GLU A 73 -15.38 12.37 11.49
N ASP A 74 -15.77 13.31 10.62
CA ASP A 74 -16.99 14.11 10.78
C ASP A 74 -18.23 13.37 10.23
N ARG A 75 -18.04 12.15 9.69
CA ARG A 75 -19.11 11.33 9.10
C ARG A 75 -19.24 9.99 9.81
N LEU A 76 -20.48 9.54 9.91
CA LEU A 76 -20.84 8.23 10.39
C LEU A 76 -21.88 7.64 9.43
N GLN A 77 -21.90 6.30 9.29
CA GLN A 77 -22.91 5.56 8.54
C GLN A 77 -23.15 6.00 7.07
N PRO A 78 -22.14 5.94 6.17
CA PRO A 78 -20.77 5.50 6.42
C PRO A 78 -19.80 6.66 6.72
N SER A 79 -18.70 6.34 7.40
CA SER A 79 -17.57 7.24 7.68
C SER A 79 -16.69 7.51 6.46
N VAL A 80 -17.19 7.25 5.26
CA VAL A 80 -16.53 7.60 4.00
C VAL A 80 -17.47 8.44 3.16
N GLN A 81 -16.92 9.29 2.29
CA GLN A 81 -17.74 10.11 1.42
C GLN A 81 -18.28 9.30 0.25
N GLU A 82 -19.58 8.98 0.30
CA GLU A 82 -20.28 8.19 -0.73
C GLU A 82 -20.22 8.79 -2.14
N TYR A 83 -20.04 10.11 -2.25
CA TYR A 83 -19.85 10.77 -3.54
C TYR A 83 -18.64 10.20 -4.30
N TYR A 84 -17.54 9.95 -3.57
CA TYR A 84 -16.33 9.33 -4.10
C TYR A 84 -16.43 7.80 -4.06
N PHE A 85 -17.01 7.24 -3.01
CA PHE A 85 -17.04 5.79 -2.76
C PHE A 85 -18.47 5.24 -2.62
N PRO A 86 -19.27 5.22 -3.71
CA PRO A 86 -20.71 4.97 -3.64
C PRO A 86 -21.08 3.54 -3.21
N GLU A 87 -20.19 2.56 -3.41
CA GLU A 87 -20.47 1.14 -3.11
C GLU A 87 -19.78 0.64 -1.83
N VAL A 88 -19.13 1.54 -1.09
CA VAL A 88 -18.49 1.16 0.17
C VAL A 88 -19.55 0.84 1.24
N GLY A 89 -20.55 1.71 1.42
CA GLY A 89 -21.61 1.53 2.40
C GLY A 89 -21.07 1.20 3.80
N MET A 90 -21.85 0.50 4.61
CA MET A 90 -21.50 0.12 6.00
C MET A 90 -21.00 -1.32 6.04
N ASN A 91 -19.70 -1.54 5.86
CA ASN A 91 -19.09 -2.87 5.85
C ASN A 91 -17.69 -2.85 6.48
N LYS A 92 -17.12 -4.04 6.66
CA LYS A 92 -15.70 -4.21 7.02
C LYS A 92 -14.87 -4.38 5.75
N TYR A 93 -13.73 -3.71 5.70
CA TYR A 93 -12.80 -3.72 4.57
C TYR A 93 -11.44 -4.25 4.99
N TRP A 94 -10.98 -5.32 4.34
CA TRP A 94 -9.67 -5.88 4.60
C TRP A 94 -8.56 -4.90 4.20
N SER A 95 -7.51 -4.86 5.02
CA SER A 95 -6.22 -4.29 4.65
C SER A 95 -5.19 -5.39 4.40
N SER A 96 -4.10 -5.09 3.69
CA SER A 96 -2.94 -5.98 3.54
C SER A 96 -2.08 -6.09 4.82
N THR A 97 -2.49 -5.46 5.92
CA THR A 97 -1.72 -5.45 7.16
C THR A 97 -2.09 -6.65 8.02
N SER A 98 -1.13 -7.56 8.25
CA SER A 98 -1.28 -8.66 9.20
C SER A 98 -0.90 -8.21 10.62
N LEU A 99 -1.57 -8.76 11.64
CA LEU A 99 -1.23 -8.48 13.03
C LEU A 99 0.13 -9.14 13.39
N PRO A 100 1.13 -8.41 13.92
CA PRO A 100 2.49 -8.95 14.09
C PRO A 100 2.63 -10.10 15.10
N ASN A 101 1.81 -10.09 16.17
CA ASN A 101 1.85 -11.05 17.26
C ASN A 101 0.86 -12.22 17.08
N GLN A 102 -0.07 -12.12 16.14
CA GLN A 102 -1.01 -13.19 15.80
C GLN A 102 -1.16 -13.24 14.27
N THR A 103 -0.36 -14.08 13.62
CA THR A 103 -0.26 -14.12 12.15
C THR A 103 -1.53 -14.58 11.45
N ASN A 104 -2.47 -15.17 12.21
CA ASN A 104 -3.79 -15.58 11.74
C ASN A 104 -4.81 -14.43 11.74
N GLU A 105 -4.46 -13.26 12.26
CA GLU A 105 -5.31 -12.08 12.33
C GLU A 105 -4.86 -11.04 11.28
N GLY A 106 -5.83 -10.45 10.60
CA GLY A 106 -5.65 -9.34 9.65
C GLY A 106 -6.30 -8.07 10.17
N TRP A 107 -5.74 -6.90 9.83
CA TRP A 107 -6.38 -5.62 10.14
C TRP A 107 -7.46 -5.28 9.11
N PHE A 108 -8.56 -4.70 9.58
CA PHE A 108 -9.65 -4.20 8.76
C PHE A 108 -10.09 -2.81 9.25
N MET A 109 -10.79 -2.08 8.39
CA MET A 109 -11.53 -0.88 8.75
C MET A 109 -13.04 -1.12 8.59
N GLN A 110 -13.84 -0.77 9.60
CA GLN A 110 -15.30 -0.75 9.55
C GLN A 110 -15.78 0.65 9.20
N THR A 111 -16.50 0.78 8.10
CA THR A 111 -16.96 2.06 7.56
C THR A 111 -18.24 2.56 8.20
N GLU A 112 -18.82 1.86 9.17
CA GLU A 112 -19.97 2.38 9.93
C GLU A 112 -19.56 3.57 10.83
N PHE A 113 -18.39 3.45 11.47
CA PHE A 113 -17.87 4.43 12.43
C PHE A 113 -16.38 4.75 12.22
N GLY A 114 -15.76 4.29 11.12
CA GLY A 114 -14.33 4.45 10.88
C GLY A 114 -13.43 3.63 11.80
N VAL A 115 -13.95 2.56 12.40
CA VAL A 115 -13.23 1.78 13.41
C VAL A 115 -12.19 0.89 12.76
N ILE A 116 -10.95 1.00 13.23
CA ILE A 116 -9.86 0.11 12.85
C ILE A 116 -9.70 -0.97 13.91
N SER A 117 -9.74 -2.23 13.47
CA SER A 117 -9.53 -3.37 14.35
C SER A 117 -8.93 -4.54 13.56
N HIS A 118 -8.83 -5.69 14.19
CA HIS A 118 -8.35 -6.93 13.58
C HIS A 118 -9.34 -8.05 13.80
N GLU A 119 -9.31 -9.02 12.89
CA GLU A 119 -10.13 -10.23 12.96
C GLU A 119 -9.42 -11.38 12.22
N SER A 120 -9.88 -12.61 12.50
CA SER A 120 -9.33 -13.81 11.89
C SER A 120 -9.37 -13.72 10.37
N LYS A 121 -8.27 -14.09 9.73
CA LYS A 121 -8.10 -14.10 8.27
C LYS A 121 -9.06 -15.05 7.55
N ALA A 122 -9.65 -16.01 8.27
CA ALA A 122 -10.70 -16.89 7.77
C ALA A 122 -12.09 -16.22 7.75
N THR A 123 -12.23 -15.03 8.31
CA THR A 123 -13.46 -14.24 8.24
C THR A 123 -13.59 -13.59 6.86
N LYS A 124 -14.83 -13.43 6.40
CA LYS A 124 -15.10 -12.83 5.10
C LYS A 124 -15.45 -11.36 5.23
N ASN A 125 -14.59 -10.49 4.71
CA ASN A 125 -14.80 -9.03 4.64
C ASN A 125 -14.70 -8.56 3.18
N LYS A 126 -15.12 -7.32 2.91
CA LYS A 126 -15.02 -6.73 1.57
C LYS A 126 -13.60 -6.20 1.32
N ILE A 127 -13.33 -5.84 0.06
CA ILE A 127 -12.08 -5.19 -0.33
C ILE A 127 -12.36 -3.89 -1.07
N LEU A 128 -11.41 -2.97 -0.96
CA LEU A 128 -11.34 -1.77 -1.77
C LEU A 128 -9.89 -1.69 -2.25
N CYS A 129 -9.66 -1.88 -3.54
CA CYS A 129 -8.30 -1.92 -4.06
C CYS A 129 -7.75 -0.50 -4.29
N VAL A 130 -6.44 -0.38 -4.10
CA VAL A 130 -5.68 0.83 -4.34
C VAL A 130 -4.52 0.51 -5.29
N ARG A 131 -4.06 1.51 -6.03
CA ARG A 131 -2.87 1.48 -6.86
C ARG A 131 -2.09 2.78 -6.69
N GLY A 132 -0.87 2.82 -7.21
CA GLY A 132 -0.06 4.03 -7.19
C GLY A 132 0.29 4.49 -5.77
N GLY A 133 0.31 5.81 -5.60
CA GLY A 133 0.91 6.50 -4.47
C GLY A 133 2.15 7.30 -4.92
N ILE A 134 2.17 8.58 -4.59
CA ILE A 134 3.29 9.49 -4.74
C ILE A 134 3.95 9.62 -3.35
N ASN A 135 5.18 9.13 -3.18
CA ASN A 135 6.08 9.81 -2.23
C ASN A 135 6.31 11.21 -2.83
N PRO A 136 6.04 12.30 -2.11
CA PRO A 136 5.77 13.63 -2.67
C PRO A 136 6.93 14.16 -3.52
N ILE A 137 6.96 13.83 -4.81
CA ILE A 137 7.60 14.58 -5.87
C ILE A 137 6.94 14.16 -7.17
N LEU A 138 6.10 15.00 -7.76
CA LEU A 138 6.11 15.30 -9.20
C LEU A 138 5.24 16.55 -9.45
N GLN A 139 5.86 17.72 -9.40
CA GLN A 139 5.58 18.72 -10.44
C GLN A 139 6.88 18.97 -11.22
N ASN A 140 6.84 18.55 -12.48
CA ASN A 140 7.59 19.04 -13.64
C ASN A 140 9.05 19.42 -13.41
N GLY A 141 9.93 18.47 -13.65
CA GLY A 141 11.35 18.72 -13.93
C GLY A 141 11.96 17.45 -14.49
N ASN A 142 12.67 17.60 -15.61
CA ASN A 142 13.51 16.61 -16.29
C ASN A 142 13.83 15.37 -15.45
N ILE A 143 13.61 14.18 -16.05
CA ILE A 143 13.99 12.86 -15.54
C ILE A 143 15.39 12.94 -14.90
N ALA A 144 15.42 13.17 -13.59
CA ALA A 144 16.65 13.41 -12.84
C ALA A 144 17.09 12.09 -12.24
N GLU A 145 18.40 11.88 -12.19
CA GLU A 145 19.12 10.74 -11.60
C GLU A 145 18.88 10.54 -10.09
N ASN A 146 17.83 11.14 -9.52
CA ASN A 146 17.47 11.15 -8.10
C ASN A 146 16.01 10.70 -7.89
N VAL A 147 15.62 9.56 -8.46
CA VAL A 147 14.39 8.87 -8.01
C VAL A 147 14.67 8.36 -6.59
N PRO A 148 13.93 8.71 -5.54
CA PRO A 148 14.17 8.16 -4.21
C PRO A 148 13.96 6.64 -4.18
N LEU A 149 14.80 5.91 -3.43
CA LEU A 149 14.65 4.47 -3.20
C LEU A 149 13.24 4.15 -2.68
N GLN A 150 12.50 3.33 -3.44
CA GLN A 150 11.19 2.81 -3.07
C GLN A 150 11.13 1.31 -3.34
N VAL A 151 10.48 0.58 -2.45
CA VAL A 151 10.08 -0.80 -2.70
C VAL A 151 8.67 -0.77 -3.27
N LEU A 152 8.48 -1.43 -4.41
CA LEU A 152 7.22 -1.38 -5.18
C LEU A 152 6.06 -2.13 -4.50
N SER A 153 6.38 -3.11 -3.66
CA SER A 153 5.41 -3.82 -2.83
C SER A 153 6.04 -4.20 -1.49
N ASN A 154 5.30 -3.98 -0.41
CA ASN A 154 5.67 -4.51 0.90
C ASN A 154 5.35 -6.01 1.03
N VAL A 155 4.72 -6.64 0.04
CA VAL A 155 4.49 -8.09 -0.04
C VAL A 155 5.29 -8.66 -1.22
N PHE A 156 6.05 -9.73 -0.98
CA PHE A 156 6.76 -10.45 -2.03
C PHE A 156 6.49 -11.95 -1.93
N SER A 157 6.40 -12.63 -3.08
CA SER A 157 6.28 -14.10 -3.15
C SER A 157 7.60 -14.75 -3.56
N GLN A 158 8.42 -14.07 -4.34
CA GLN A 158 9.68 -14.60 -4.86
C GLN A 158 10.71 -13.49 -5.05
N PHE A 159 10.29 -12.35 -5.58
CA PHE A 159 11.17 -11.24 -5.92
C PHE A 159 10.77 -9.98 -5.18
N ILE A 160 11.77 -9.28 -4.65
CA ILE A 160 11.61 -7.94 -4.11
C ILE A 160 11.93 -6.98 -5.25
N ARG A 161 11.04 -6.04 -5.56
CA ARG A 161 11.25 -5.08 -6.65
C ARG A 161 11.51 -3.68 -6.12
N THR A 162 12.57 -3.04 -6.59
CA THR A 162 12.97 -1.69 -6.19
C THR A 162 12.96 -0.73 -7.38
N THR A 163 12.79 0.57 -7.13
CA THR A 163 12.76 1.60 -8.19
C THR A 163 14.15 2.04 -8.67
N PHE A 164 15.23 1.56 -8.04
CA PHE A 164 16.59 2.05 -8.32
C PHE A 164 17.33 1.15 -9.32
N ARG A 165 17.70 1.70 -10.48
CA ARG A 165 18.57 1.03 -11.47
C ARG A 165 20.06 1.24 -11.24
N ASN A 166 20.46 1.97 -10.20
CA ASN A 166 21.88 2.23 -9.96
C ASN A 166 22.50 1.06 -9.17
N ASN A 167 23.39 0.30 -9.80
CA ASN A 167 24.04 -0.91 -9.26
C ASN A 167 24.99 -0.64 -8.06
N ASN A 168 24.96 0.55 -7.44
CA ASN A 168 25.93 0.94 -6.43
C ASN A 168 25.42 0.98 -4.99
N ILE A 169 24.14 0.65 -4.75
CA ILE A 169 23.56 0.60 -3.41
C ILE A 169 23.59 -0.83 -2.89
N ASP A 170 24.18 -1.02 -1.71
CA ASP A 170 24.17 -2.30 -1.02
C ASP A 170 22.85 -2.48 -0.26
N PHE A 171 22.25 -3.65 -0.41
CA PHE A 171 21.02 -4.06 0.25
C PHE A 171 21.30 -5.18 1.24
N HIS A 172 20.70 -5.09 2.41
CA HIS A 172 20.66 -6.14 3.41
C HIS A 172 19.21 -6.58 3.61
N LEU A 173 18.92 -7.86 3.38
CA LEU A 173 17.65 -8.46 3.78
C LEU A 173 17.86 -9.18 5.10
N ILE A 174 17.10 -8.83 6.12
CA ILE A 174 17.14 -9.48 7.43
C ILE A 174 15.79 -10.11 7.77
N ASP A 175 15.82 -11.21 8.54
CA ASP A 175 14.61 -11.78 9.14
C ASP A 175 14.13 -10.94 10.34
N SER A 176 12.99 -11.31 10.92
CA SER A 176 12.43 -10.66 12.11
C SER A 176 13.29 -10.75 13.37
N ARG A 177 14.30 -11.65 13.39
CA ARG A 177 15.26 -11.83 14.48
C ARG A 177 16.56 -11.05 14.24
N GLY A 178 16.67 -10.33 13.13
CA GLY A 178 17.86 -9.57 12.74
C GLY A 178 18.95 -10.41 12.06
N ILE A 179 18.65 -11.63 11.66
CA ILE A 179 19.60 -12.49 10.93
C ILE A 179 19.67 -12.04 9.48
N ASN A 180 20.88 -11.79 8.98
CA ASN A 180 21.10 -11.48 7.57
C ASN A 180 20.82 -12.71 6.69
N ILE A 181 19.88 -12.54 5.78
CA ILE A 181 19.50 -13.52 4.75
C ILE A 181 20.23 -13.23 3.46
N TYR A 182 20.33 -11.95 3.11
CA TYR A 182 20.98 -11.50 1.89
C TYR A 182 21.75 -10.21 2.13
N ARG A 183 22.92 -10.12 1.51
CA ARG A 183 23.75 -8.92 1.49
C ARG A 183 24.38 -8.78 0.11
N GLY A 184 24.05 -7.71 -0.58
CA GLY A 184 24.63 -7.44 -1.90
C GLY A 184 23.85 -6.41 -2.70
N LYS A 185 24.13 -6.36 -4.00
CA LYS A 185 23.56 -5.42 -4.97
C LYS A 185 22.56 -6.13 -5.87
N ASN A 186 21.66 -5.38 -6.49
CA ASN A 186 20.64 -5.91 -7.42
C ASN A 186 19.73 -6.94 -6.78
N ILE A 187 19.09 -6.57 -5.68
CA ILE A 187 18.16 -7.45 -4.96
C ILE A 187 17.02 -7.97 -5.85
N ASP A 188 16.63 -7.17 -6.85
CA ASP A 188 15.59 -7.52 -7.83
C ASP A 188 15.94 -8.73 -8.72
N ALA A 189 17.23 -9.08 -8.82
CA ALA A 189 17.70 -10.26 -9.55
C ALA A 189 17.78 -11.52 -8.68
N GLN A 190 17.51 -11.41 -7.38
CA GLN A 190 17.62 -12.52 -6.43
C GLN A 190 16.29 -13.21 -6.23
N ASP A 191 16.36 -14.54 -6.19
CA ASP A 191 15.21 -15.40 -5.92
C ASP A 191 15.12 -15.72 -4.42
N PHE A 192 14.01 -15.32 -3.81
CA PHE A 192 13.68 -15.56 -2.41
C PHE A 192 12.49 -16.51 -2.21
N SER A 193 12.17 -17.34 -3.21
CA SER A 193 11.12 -18.36 -3.14
C SER A 193 11.30 -19.36 -1.99
N SER A 194 12.55 -19.64 -1.61
CA SER A 194 12.90 -20.58 -0.53
C SER A 194 12.69 -20.03 0.88
N LEU A 195 12.43 -18.72 1.02
CA LEU A 195 12.17 -18.10 2.31
C LEU A 195 10.79 -18.50 2.83
N SER A 196 10.72 -18.86 4.11
CA SER A 196 9.44 -19.11 4.77
C SER A 196 8.58 -17.84 4.79
N SER A 197 7.26 -18.00 4.68
CA SER A 197 6.31 -16.90 4.86
C SER A 197 6.54 -16.22 6.21
N GLY A 198 6.53 -14.88 6.23
CA GLY A 198 6.95 -14.13 7.41
C GLY A 198 7.33 -12.68 7.14
N VAL A 199 7.82 -11.99 8.18
CA VAL A 199 8.23 -10.58 8.11
C VAL A 199 9.74 -10.49 7.90
N TYR A 200 10.11 -9.67 6.93
CA TYR A 200 11.49 -9.39 6.55
C TYR A 200 11.72 -7.88 6.54
N TYR A 201 12.97 -7.45 6.71
CA TYR A 201 13.33 -6.04 6.59
C TYR A 201 14.43 -5.87 5.55
N LEU A 202 14.17 -5.02 4.58
CA LEU A 202 15.15 -4.60 3.59
C LEU A 202 15.79 -3.30 4.06
N ILE A 203 17.11 -3.32 4.24
CA ILE A 203 17.89 -2.18 4.67
C ILE A 203 18.82 -1.80 3.53
N THR A 204 18.90 -0.50 3.24
CA THR A 204 19.86 0.06 2.29
C THR A 204 21.07 0.59 3.06
N ALA A 205 22.27 0.24 2.61
CA ALA A 205 23.52 0.74 3.16
C ALA A 205 24.10 1.80 2.21
N GLY A 206 24.15 3.06 2.67
CA GLY A 206 24.62 4.22 1.91
C GLY A 206 24.49 5.54 2.69
N ASP A 207 24.63 6.69 2.02
CA ASP A 207 24.60 8.03 2.65
C ASP A 207 23.29 8.36 3.39
N GLN A 208 22.22 7.58 3.14
CA GLN A 208 20.95 7.63 3.86
C GLN A 208 20.44 6.20 4.06
N ASN A 209 20.75 5.58 5.20
CA ASN A 209 20.22 4.25 5.53
C ASN A 209 18.69 4.30 5.65
N LYS A 210 18.00 3.61 4.73
CA LYS A 210 16.54 3.40 4.80
C LYS A 210 16.23 1.95 5.08
N SER A 211 15.18 1.73 5.88
CA SER A 211 14.66 0.40 6.23
C SER A 211 13.23 0.27 5.76
N PHE A 212 12.93 -0.83 5.08
CA PHE A 212 11.61 -1.16 4.53
C PHE A 212 11.13 -2.48 5.11
N LYS A 213 9.91 -2.52 5.63
CA LYS A 213 9.28 -3.75 6.10
C LYS A 213 8.65 -4.49 4.91
N LEU A 214 8.95 -5.78 4.80
CA LEU A 214 8.46 -6.69 3.77
C LEU A 214 7.74 -7.88 4.40
N ILE A 215 6.79 -8.45 3.67
CA ILE A 215 5.99 -9.60 4.05
C ILE A 215 6.15 -10.65 2.95
N LYS A 216 6.68 -11.83 3.30
CA LYS A 216 6.67 -13.00 2.43
C LYS A 216 5.37 -13.74 2.65
N ILE A 217 4.61 -13.95 1.57
CA ILE A 217 3.48 -14.88 1.51
C ILE A 217 3.94 -16.25 1.03
#